data_AF-A0A1Y6CY27-F1
#
_entry.id   AF-A0A1Y6CY27-F1
#
_cell.length_a   1.000
_cell.length_b   1.000
_cell.length_c   1.000
_cell.angle_alpha   90.00
_cell.angle_beta   90.00
_cell.angle_gamma   90.00
#
_symmetry.space_group_name_H-M   'P 1'
#
loop_
_entity.id
_entity.type
_entity.pdbx_description
1 polymer ?
#
loop_
_entity_poly.entity_id
_entity_poly.type
_entity_poly.pdbx_seq_one_letter_code
_entity_poly.pdbx_strand_id
1 'polypeptide(L)'
;MQPSKRKRGRPKKKGEKVKLNSLFSQFDEIAIEYGDSRYHCIDLYWQSAGRLIRFVLVESSKGRAILMTTKMDIAPETVIDLYKSRWLIETGFKQAIHTVGTFNYHFWMKAMKPIKRGQNKQYLHREAAEYRDSVTKKINAFHIHIQAGCITQGLLKYLAIKFKDQVWFSFKGWLRTINSSIEPSELVVSSALRSSLPNFIGANQDGVDWVKFMADKTDPSREGPLANVG
;
A
#
# COMPACT_ATOMS: atom_id res chain seq x y z
N MET A 1 41.15 10.78 55.80
CA MET A 1 40.51 9.49 55.47
C MET A 1 40.20 9.46 53.98
N GLN A 2 40.92 8.66 53.19
CA GLN A 2 40.55 8.44 51.79
C GLN A 2 39.43 7.39 51.74
N PRO A 3 38.37 7.57 50.92
CA PRO A 3 37.27 6.62 50.89
C PRO A 3 37.71 5.29 50.27
N SER A 4 37.33 4.23 51.00
CA SER A 4 37.47 2.81 50.68
C SER A 4 36.88 2.46 49.30
N LYS A 5 37.68 1.71 48.50
CA LYS A 5 37.37 1.00 47.24
C LYS A 5 36.05 1.37 46.53
N ARG A 6 36.17 2.00 45.34
CA ARG A 6 35.05 2.22 44.39
C ARG A 6 34.30 0.91 44.13
N LYS A 7 33.02 0.84 44.51
CA LYS A 7 32.13 -0.29 44.21
C LYS A 7 31.96 -0.43 42.69
N ARG A 8 31.92 -1.66 42.19
CA ARG A 8 31.77 -1.97 40.76
C ARG A 8 30.46 -1.36 40.25
N GLY A 9 30.56 -0.47 39.26
CA GLY A 9 29.40 0.19 38.66
C GLY A 9 28.46 -0.80 37.97
N ARG A 10 27.23 -0.35 37.66
CA ARG A 10 26.22 -1.14 36.96
C ARG A 10 26.82 -1.77 35.68
N PRO A 11 26.62 -3.08 35.43
CA PRO A 11 27.11 -3.72 34.22
C PRO A 11 26.69 -2.96 32.96
N LYS A 12 27.62 -2.82 32.00
CA LYS A 12 27.31 -2.19 30.73
C LYS A 12 26.27 -3.03 30.01
N LYS A 13 25.11 -2.43 29.71
CA LYS A 13 24.06 -3.07 28.88
C LYS A 13 24.45 -3.18 27.40
N LYS A 14 25.52 -2.52 26.97
CA LYS A 14 25.91 -2.35 25.57
C LYS A 14 27.34 -2.84 25.38
N GLY A 15 27.55 -3.58 24.30
CA GLY A 15 28.87 -3.95 23.79
C GLY A 15 29.47 -2.86 22.90
N GLU A 16 30.45 -3.26 22.10
CA GLU A 16 31.10 -2.39 21.13
C GLU A 16 30.17 -2.03 19.97
N LYS A 17 30.46 -0.90 19.33
CA LYS A 17 29.66 -0.41 18.21
C LYS A 17 29.99 -1.21 16.95
N VAL A 18 28.99 -1.90 16.41
CA VAL A 18 29.12 -2.67 15.17
C VAL A 18 28.70 -1.81 13.97
N LYS A 19 29.53 -1.77 12.93
CA LYS A 19 29.17 -1.16 11.64
C LYS A 19 28.49 -2.23 10.77
N LEU A 20 27.17 -2.19 10.64
CA LEU A 20 26.41 -3.26 9.99
C LEU A 20 26.91 -3.63 8.59
N ASN A 21 27.25 -2.64 7.76
CA ASN A 21 27.75 -2.91 6.40
C ASN A 21 29.09 -3.64 6.38
N SER A 22 29.93 -3.56 7.42
CA SER A 22 31.19 -4.30 7.45
C SER A 22 30.99 -5.80 7.69
N LEU A 23 29.82 -6.23 8.18
CA LEU A 23 29.53 -7.65 8.37
C LEU A 23 29.46 -8.41 7.03
N PHE A 24 29.28 -7.70 5.90
CA PHE A 24 29.33 -8.33 4.58
C PHE A 24 30.73 -8.76 4.14
N SER A 25 31.81 -8.36 4.84
CA SER A 25 33.18 -8.73 4.45
C SER A 25 33.51 -10.20 4.72
N GLN A 26 32.85 -10.81 5.69
CA GLN A 26 33.00 -12.23 6.06
C GLN A 26 31.81 -13.06 5.58
N PHE A 27 30.92 -12.47 4.78
CA PHE A 27 29.62 -13.05 4.46
C PHE A 27 29.74 -14.38 3.73
N ASP A 28 30.69 -14.50 2.80
CA ASP A 28 30.91 -15.74 2.04
C ASP A 28 31.25 -16.94 2.92
N GLU A 29 31.85 -16.72 4.09
CA GLU A 29 32.23 -17.78 5.04
C GLU A 29 31.10 -18.16 6.00
N ILE A 30 30.20 -17.22 6.31
CA ILE A 30 29.20 -17.35 7.38
C ILE A 30 27.76 -17.46 6.87
N ALA A 31 27.56 -17.29 5.56
CA ALA A 31 26.24 -17.26 4.96
C ALA A 31 25.65 -18.67 4.82
N ILE A 32 24.33 -18.72 4.93
CA ILE A 32 23.48 -19.89 4.75
C ILE A 32 22.68 -19.68 3.46
N GLU A 33 22.63 -20.72 2.62
CA GLU A 33 21.85 -20.72 1.39
C GLU A 33 20.34 -20.83 1.68
N TYR A 34 19.53 -20.03 1.00
CA TYR A 34 18.07 -20.04 1.09
C TYR A 34 17.40 -19.60 -0.21
N GLY A 35 17.00 -20.58 -1.03
CA GLY A 35 16.34 -20.34 -2.30
C GLY A 35 17.25 -19.59 -3.28
N ASP A 36 16.85 -18.38 -3.67
CA ASP A 36 17.60 -17.47 -4.55
C ASP A 36 18.46 -16.45 -3.78
N SER A 37 18.67 -16.66 -2.49
CA SER A 37 19.35 -15.73 -1.58
C SER A 37 20.30 -16.46 -0.64
N ARG A 38 21.35 -15.76 -0.21
CA ARG A 38 22.24 -16.15 0.90
C ARG A 38 21.96 -15.25 2.08
N TYR A 39 22.01 -15.76 3.30
CA TYR A 39 21.74 -14.95 4.49
C TYR A 39 22.63 -15.27 5.69
N HIS A 40 22.78 -14.30 6.58
CA HIS A 40 23.41 -14.49 7.90
C HIS A 40 22.66 -13.70 8.96
N CYS A 41 22.53 -14.25 10.17
CA CYS A 41 21.80 -13.63 11.26
C CYS A 41 22.66 -13.29 12.45
N ILE A 42 22.45 -12.08 12.97
CA ILE A 42 23.10 -11.62 14.19
C ILE A 42 22.14 -10.81 15.05
N ASP A 43 22.12 -11.08 16.34
CA ASP A 43 21.28 -10.38 17.29
C ASP A 43 22.11 -9.30 17.99
N LEU A 44 21.74 -8.02 17.79
CA LEU A 44 22.50 -6.87 18.31
C LEU A 44 21.58 -5.95 19.13
N TYR A 45 22.17 -5.30 20.14
CA TYR A 45 21.45 -4.31 20.93
C TYR A 45 21.35 -2.98 20.18
N TRP A 46 20.13 -2.54 19.85
CA TRP A 46 19.92 -1.24 19.22
C TRP A 46 19.65 -0.15 20.26
N GLN A 47 20.55 0.84 20.36
CA GLN A 47 20.42 1.93 21.33
C GLN A 47 19.13 2.73 21.18
N SER A 48 18.72 3.08 19.96
CA SER A 48 17.52 3.91 19.74
C SER A 48 16.23 3.19 20.12
N ALA A 49 16.18 1.87 19.96
CA ALA A 49 15.04 1.05 20.37
C ALA A 49 15.16 0.50 21.79
N GLY A 50 16.33 0.63 22.43
CA GLY A 50 16.56 0.16 23.81
C GLY A 50 16.44 -1.35 24.02
N ARG A 51 16.58 -2.16 22.96
CA ARG A 51 16.35 -3.61 22.98
C ARG A 51 17.26 -4.37 22.00
N LEU A 52 17.31 -5.69 22.16
CA LEU A 52 17.87 -6.59 21.15
C LEU A 52 16.97 -6.63 19.92
N ILE A 53 17.63 -6.70 18.76
CA ILE A 53 17.03 -6.80 17.44
C ILE A 53 17.84 -7.80 16.64
N ARG A 54 17.13 -8.64 15.89
CA ARG A 54 17.72 -9.54 14.93
C ARG A 54 17.99 -8.79 13.63
N PHE A 55 19.24 -8.80 13.20
CA PHE A 55 19.69 -8.32 11.91
C PHE A 55 19.90 -9.52 11.00
N VAL A 56 19.21 -9.52 9.87
CA VAL A 56 19.33 -10.55 8.83
C VAL A 56 20.02 -9.91 7.65
N LEU A 57 21.29 -10.24 7.44
CA LEU A 57 22.03 -9.85 6.27
C LEU A 57 21.61 -10.77 5.14
N VAL A 58 21.26 -10.20 3.99
CA VAL A 58 20.78 -10.93 2.83
C VAL A 58 21.57 -10.49 1.61
N GLU A 59 22.00 -11.44 0.80
CA GLU A 59 22.52 -11.22 -0.53
C GLU A 59 21.70 -12.04 -1.53
N SER A 60 21.32 -11.39 -2.62
CA SER A 60 20.58 -12.02 -3.72
C SER A 60 21.09 -11.49 -5.05
N SER A 61 20.56 -12.00 -6.16
CA SER A 61 20.79 -11.44 -7.50
C SER A 61 20.42 -9.96 -7.63
N LYS A 62 19.53 -9.45 -6.76
CA LYS A 62 19.11 -8.04 -6.72
C LYS A 62 20.03 -7.15 -5.87
N GLY A 63 21.05 -7.73 -5.23
CA GLY A 63 21.99 -7.04 -4.37
C GLY A 63 21.86 -7.41 -2.89
N ARG A 64 22.53 -6.62 -2.04
CA ARG A 64 22.64 -6.81 -0.60
C ARG A 64 21.61 -5.97 0.17
N ALA A 65 21.05 -6.54 1.22
CA ALA A 65 20.14 -5.85 2.14
C ALA A 65 20.39 -6.28 3.59
N ILE A 66 20.07 -5.40 4.54
CA ILE A 66 20.07 -5.74 5.97
C ILE A 66 18.64 -5.56 6.46
N LEU A 67 17.99 -6.66 6.78
CA LEU A 67 16.65 -6.67 7.35
C LEU A 67 16.75 -6.64 8.87
N MET A 68 15.75 -6.04 9.50
CA MET A 68 15.70 -5.90 10.95
C MET A 68 14.36 -6.39 11.46
N THR A 69 14.36 -7.17 12.52
CA THR A 69 13.12 -7.56 13.21
C THR A 69 13.29 -7.51 14.72
N THR A 70 12.23 -7.08 15.39
CA THR A 70 12.14 -7.10 16.86
C THR A 70 11.67 -8.46 17.39
N LYS A 71 11.18 -9.33 16.49
CA LYS A 71 10.73 -10.70 16.77
C LYS A 71 11.92 -11.64 16.72
N MET A 72 12.31 -12.19 17.87
CA MET A 72 13.47 -13.09 18.00
C MET A 72 13.09 -14.56 17.84
N ASP A 73 11.79 -14.84 17.91
CA ASP A 73 11.12 -16.12 17.83
C ASP A 73 10.88 -16.60 16.39
N ILE A 74 10.97 -15.69 15.41
CA ILE A 74 10.78 -16.02 14.00
C ILE A 74 12.08 -16.47 13.34
N ALA A 75 11.96 -17.45 12.46
CA ALA A 75 13.06 -17.93 11.65
C ALA A 75 13.53 -16.83 10.68
N PRO A 76 14.84 -16.70 10.43
CA PRO A 76 15.39 -15.76 9.45
C PRO A 76 14.75 -15.84 8.06
N GLU A 77 14.47 -17.05 7.60
CA GLU A 77 13.81 -17.35 6.33
C GLU A 77 12.46 -16.65 6.24
N THR A 78 11.68 -16.70 7.32
CA THR A 78 10.38 -16.00 7.40
C THR A 78 10.55 -14.49 7.31
N VAL A 79 11.61 -13.92 7.89
CA VAL A 79 11.91 -12.48 7.76
C VAL A 79 12.19 -12.12 6.30
N ILE A 80 12.96 -12.97 5.61
CA ILE A 80 13.30 -12.79 4.20
C ILE A 80 12.04 -12.87 3.33
N ASP A 81 11.19 -13.88 3.52
CA ASP A 81 9.96 -14.06 2.75
C ASP A 81 8.95 -12.93 2.97
N LEU A 82 8.79 -12.49 4.23
CA LEU A 82 7.96 -11.33 4.55
C LEU A 82 8.48 -10.08 3.84
N TYR A 83 9.80 -9.85 3.85
CA TYR A 83 10.37 -8.71 3.14
C TYR A 83 10.22 -8.84 1.62
N LYS A 84 10.36 -10.04 1.05
CA LYS A 84 10.08 -10.30 -0.37
C LYS A 84 8.66 -9.87 -0.69
N SER A 85 7.66 -10.21 0.13
CA SER A 85 6.26 -9.82 -0.09
C SER A 85 5.98 -8.30 -0.06
N ARG A 86 6.95 -7.45 0.34
CA ARG A 86 6.82 -5.98 0.31
C ARG A 86 6.47 -5.44 -1.07
N TRP A 87 6.87 -6.11 -2.15
CA TRP A 87 6.51 -5.72 -3.52
C TRP A 87 4.99 -5.68 -3.73
N LEU A 88 4.20 -6.47 -2.98
CA LEU A 88 2.74 -6.45 -3.05
C LEU A 88 2.16 -5.07 -2.73
N ILE A 89 2.80 -4.30 -1.86
CA ILE A 89 2.39 -2.93 -1.56
C ILE A 89 2.60 -2.03 -2.77
N GLU A 90 3.76 -2.15 -3.44
CA GLU A 90 4.07 -1.37 -4.65
C GLU A 90 3.07 -1.67 -5.77
N THR A 91 2.77 -2.96 -6.00
CA THR A 91 1.73 -3.37 -6.94
C THR A 91 0.36 -2.86 -6.51
N GLY A 92 0.01 -2.94 -5.22
CA GLY A 92 -1.23 -2.43 -4.67
C GLY A 92 -1.42 -0.93 -4.93
N PHE A 93 -0.38 -0.12 -4.68
CA PHE A 93 -0.39 1.32 -4.97
C PHE A 93 -0.52 1.61 -6.46
N LYS A 94 0.18 0.84 -7.31
CA LYS A 94 0.06 0.99 -8.77
C LYS A 94 -1.39 0.81 -9.23
N GLN A 95 -2.08 -0.21 -8.74
CA GLN A 95 -3.51 -0.42 -9.08
C GLN A 95 -4.41 0.66 -8.47
N ALA A 96 -4.14 1.08 -7.23
CA ALA A 96 -4.89 2.16 -6.58
C ALA A 96 -4.85 3.46 -7.39
N ILE A 97 -3.69 3.80 -7.97
CA ILE A 97 -3.53 5.01 -8.79
C ILE A 97 -4.19 4.82 -10.17
N HIS A 98 -3.87 3.75 -10.88
CA HIS A 98 -4.20 3.63 -12.30
C HIS A 98 -5.58 3.02 -12.59
N THR A 99 -6.12 2.20 -11.68
CA THR A 99 -7.40 1.52 -11.88
C THR A 99 -8.53 2.22 -11.12
N VAL A 100 -8.32 2.51 -9.84
CA VAL A 100 -9.34 3.10 -8.96
C VAL A 100 -9.26 4.63 -8.95
N GLY A 101 -8.06 5.21 -9.05
CA GLY A 101 -7.86 6.66 -8.91
C GLY A 101 -7.91 7.14 -7.45
N THR A 102 -7.53 6.28 -6.51
CA THR A 102 -7.54 6.55 -5.05
C THR A 102 -6.76 7.82 -4.69
N PHE A 103 -5.73 8.17 -5.46
CA PHE A 103 -4.88 9.35 -5.21
C PHE A 103 -5.10 10.50 -6.22
N ASN A 104 -6.15 10.44 -7.03
CA ASN A 104 -6.41 11.45 -8.06
C ASN A 104 -7.19 12.66 -7.54
N TYR A 105 -7.67 12.65 -6.30
CA TYR A 105 -8.37 13.80 -5.73
C TYR A 105 -7.39 14.95 -5.49
N HIS A 106 -7.60 16.04 -6.23
CA HIS A 106 -6.75 17.22 -6.12
C HIS A 106 -7.10 18.02 -4.86
N PHE A 107 -6.06 18.37 -4.10
CA PHE A 107 -6.19 19.09 -2.84
C PHE A 107 -6.64 20.56 -3.00
N TRP A 108 -6.86 21.05 -4.23
CA TRP A 108 -7.12 22.46 -4.48
C TRP A 108 -8.53 22.86 -4.01
N MET A 109 -8.59 23.96 -3.26
CA MET A 109 -9.81 24.68 -2.94
C MET A 109 -9.83 26.01 -3.71
N LYS A 110 -11.01 26.47 -4.14
CA LYS A 110 -11.13 27.70 -4.95
C LYS A 110 -10.52 28.93 -4.27
N ALA A 111 -10.66 29.03 -2.95
CA ALA A 111 -10.11 30.12 -2.14
C ALA A 111 -8.66 29.88 -1.67
N MET A 112 -7.96 28.84 -2.18
CA MET A 112 -6.61 28.52 -1.74
C MET A 112 -5.66 29.65 -2.14
N LYS A 113 -4.89 30.17 -1.17
CA LYS A 113 -3.86 31.16 -1.46
C LYS A 113 -2.76 30.52 -2.31
N PRO A 114 -2.28 31.18 -3.38
CA PRO A 114 -1.24 30.62 -4.23
C PRO A 114 0.06 30.44 -3.44
N ILE A 115 0.70 29.28 -3.63
CA ILE A 115 1.97 28.94 -2.99
C ILE A 115 3.09 29.24 -3.98
N LYS A 116 4.09 30.03 -3.57
CA LYS A 116 5.26 30.29 -4.42
C LYS A 116 6.17 29.05 -4.46
N ARG A 117 6.77 28.78 -5.62
CA ARG A 117 7.74 27.69 -5.78
C ARG A 117 8.90 27.88 -4.80
N GLY A 118 9.22 26.84 -4.01
CA GLY A 118 10.24 26.88 -2.95
C GLY A 118 9.73 27.34 -1.57
N GLN A 119 8.46 27.74 -1.46
CA GLN A 119 7.87 28.12 -0.19
C GLN A 119 7.30 26.90 0.55
N ASN A 120 8.04 26.41 1.56
CA ASN A 120 7.66 25.23 2.35
C ASN A 120 6.91 25.56 3.65
N LYS A 121 6.70 26.84 3.97
CA LYS A 121 6.11 27.27 5.24
C LYS A 121 4.71 27.82 5.00
N GLN A 122 3.71 27.09 5.48
CA GLN A 122 2.32 27.53 5.58
C GLN A 122 1.93 27.59 7.04
N TYR A 123 1.41 28.74 7.49
CA TYR A 123 1.02 28.95 8.88
C TYR A 123 -0.50 29.03 9.00
N LEU A 124 -1.16 27.88 8.91
CA LEU A 124 -2.62 27.80 8.97
C LEU A 124 -3.19 28.40 10.27
N HIS A 125 -2.43 28.37 11.38
CA HIS A 125 -2.83 28.96 12.66
C HIS A 125 -2.90 30.50 12.64
N ARG A 126 -2.31 31.16 11.65
CA ARG A 126 -2.36 32.64 11.48
C ARG A 126 -3.46 33.09 10.53
N GLU A 127 -4.19 32.14 9.95
CA GLU A 127 -5.24 32.42 8.99
C GLU A 127 -6.59 32.62 9.70
N ALA A 128 -7.50 33.31 9.00
CA ALA A 128 -8.87 33.50 9.47
C ALA A 128 -9.57 32.17 9.75
N ALA A 129 -10.45 32.13 10.76
CA ALA A 129 -11.17 30.93 11.17
C ALA A 129 -11.87 30.25 9.98
N GLU A 130 -12.59 31.02 9.15
CA GLU A 130 -13.29 30.53 7.97
C GLU A 130 -12.37 29.83 6.94
N TYR A 131 -11.16 30.37 6.74
CA TYR A 131 -10.17 29.76 5.86
C TYR A 131 -9.66 28.44 6.43
N ARG A 132 -9.37 28.41 7.73
CA ARG A 132 -8.93 27.20 8.45
C ARG A 132 -9.99 26.09 8.38
N ASP A 133 -11.25 26.45 8.57
CA ASP A 133 -12.37 25.52 8.48
C ASP A 133 -12.53 24.96 7.07
N SER A 134 -12.37 25.82 6.05
CA SER A 134 -12.41 25.41 4.64
C SER A 134 -11.28 24.43 4.29
N VAL A 135 -10.05 24.71 4.75
CA VAL A 135 -8.91 23.80 4.59
C VAL A 135 -9.16 22.47 5.30
N THR A 136 -9.70 22.50 6.52
CA THR A 136 -10.02 21.29 7.28
C THR A 136 -11.08 20.44 6.58
N LYS A 137 -12.15 21.06 6.07
CA LYS A 137 -13.18 20.38 5.26
C LYS A 137 -12.57 19.74 4.01
N LYS A 138 -11.63 20.43 3.35
CA LYS A 138 -10.94 19.90 2.16
C LYS A 138 -10.03 18.70 2.48
N ILE A 139 -9.29 18.75 3.59
CA ILE A 139 -8.50 17.62 4.10
C ILE A 139 -9.41 16.42 4.39
N ASN A 140 -10.54 16.67 5.06
CA ASN A 140 -11.49 15.60 5.36
C ASN A 140 -12.04 14.94 4.09
N ALA A 141 -12.43 15.74 3.09
CA ALA A 141 -12.88 15.22 1.80
C ALA A 141 -11.79 14.38 1.10
N PHE A 142 -10.52 14.82 1.18
CA PHE A 142 -9.39 14.05 0.65
C PHE A 142 -9.18 12.72 1.38
N HIS A 143 -9.27 12.69 2.72
CA HIS A 143 -9.18 11.45 3.49
C HIS A 143 -10.31 10.49 3.16
N ILE A 144 -11.54 10.98 3.06
CA ILE A 144 -12.71 10.18 2.69
C ILE A 144 -12.53 9.59 1.28
N HIS A 145 -12.05 10.39 0.32
CA HIS A 145 -11.77 9.91 -1.04
C HIS A 145 -10.74 8.77 -1.05
N ILE A 146 -9.62 8.93 -0.33
CA ILE A 146 -8.60 7.87 -0.23
C ILE A 146 -9.19 6.61 0.42
N GLN A 147 -9.93 6.77 1.52
CA GLN A 147 -10.53 5.65 2.22
C GLN A 147 -11.52 4.89 1.34
N ALA A 148 -12.40 5.62 0.63
CA ALA A 148 -13.33 5.03 -0.33
C ALA A 148 -12.60 4.29 -1.45
N GLY A 149 -11.50 4.86 -1.96
CA GLY A 149 -10.65 4.20 -2.95
C GLY A 149 -10.00 2.91 -2.43
N CYS A 150 -9.48 2.91 -1.20
CA CYS A 150 -8.93 1.69 -0.58
C CYS A 150 -10.01 0.61 -0.36
N ILE A 151 -11.21 0.98 0.09
CA ILE A 151 -12.33 0.05 0.25
C ILE A 151 -12.73 -0.52 -1.12
N THR A 152 -12.86 0.33 -2.12
CA THR A 152 -13.19 -0.07 -3.50
C THR A 152 -12.16 -1.06 -4.02
N GLN A 153 -10.87 -0.79 -3.83
CA GLN A 153 -9.80 -1.70 -4.23
C GLN A 153 -9.91 -3.07 -3.54
N GLY A 154 -10.19 -3.08 -2.23
CA GLY A 154 -10.44 -4.31 -1.49
C GLY A 154 -11.63 -5.10 -2.04
N LEU A 155 -12.72 -4.41 -2.37
CA LEU A 155 -13.91 -5.03 -2.97
C LEU A 155 -13.62 -5.61 -4.37
N LEU A 156 -12.85 -4.91 -5.20
CA LEU A 156 -12.44 -5.45 -6.51
C LEU A 156 -11.64 -6.74 -6.36
N LYS A 157 -10.70 -6.80 -5.41
CA LYS A 157 -9.94 -8.02 -5.11
C LYS A 157 -10.82 -9.14 -4.58
N TYR A 158 -11.76 -8.80 -3.69
CA TYR A 158 -12.71 -9.76 -3.16
C TYR A 158 -13.55 -10.38 -4.28
N LEU A 159 -14.07 -9.55 -5.20
CA LEU A 159 -14.83 -10.02 -6.36
C LEU A 159 -13.98 -10.90 -7.29
N ALA A 160 -12.72 -10.52 -7.53
CA ALA A 160 -11.80 -11.33 -8.35
C ALA A 160 -11.62 -12.75 -7.78
N ILE A 161 -11.50 -12.87 -6.46
CA ILE A 161 -11.24 -14.16 -5.79
C ILE A 161 -12.52 -14.98 -5.64
N LYS A 162 -13.64 -14.35 -5.23
CA LYS A 162 -14.88 -15.07 -4.88
C LYS A 162 -15.84 -15.28 -6.03
N PHE A 163 -15.82 -14.40 -7.04
CA PHE A 163 -16.77 -14.41 -8.15
C PHE A 163 -16.06 -14.41 -9.51
N LYS A 164 -14.94 -15.13 -9.58
CA LYS A 164 -14.07 -15.23 -10.75
C LYS A 164 -14.85 -15.49 -12.04
N ASP A 165 -15.68 -16.53 -12.04
CA ASP A 165 -16.37 -17.00 -13.25
C ASP A 165 -17.42 -15.98 -13.72
N GLN A 166 -18.15 -15.36 -12.79
CA GLN A 166 -19.09 -14.29 -13.10
C GLN A 166 -18.38 -13.06 -13.65
N VAL A 167 -17.23 -12.67 -13.08
CA VAL A 167 -16.44 -11.54 -13.58
C VAL A 167 -15.98 -11.80 -15.00
N TRP A 168 -15.43 -12.98 -15.29
CA TRP A 168 -14.99 -13.33 -16.64
C TRP A 168 -16.16 -13.38 -17.64
N PHE A 169 -17.31 -13.90 -17.24
CA PHE A 169 -18.52 -13.92 -18.06
C PHE A 169 -19.03 -12.51 -18.39
N SER A 170 -19.03 -11.62 -17.40
CA SER A 170 -19.47 -10.23 -17.56
C SER A 170 -18.45 -9.34 -18.25
N PHE A 171 -17.18 -9.73 -18.33
CA PHE A 171 -16.14 -8.94 -19.00
C PHE A 171 -16.36 -8.89 -20.52
N LYS A 172 -16.61 -7.68 -21.05
CA LYS A 172 -16.79 -7.44 -22.50
C LYS A 172 -15.61 -6.72 -23.16
N GLY A 173 -14.48 -6.61 -22.46
CA GLY A 173 -13.27 -5.98 -22.99
C GLY A 173 -12.41 -6.93 -23.81
N TRP A 174 -11.32 -6.40 -24.37
CA TRP A 174 -10.31 -7.20 -25.07
C TRP A 174 -9.02 -7.25 -24.25
N LEU A 175 -8.44 -8.45 -24.13
CA LEU A 175 -7.08 -8.65 -23.62
C LEU A 175 -6.31 -9.48 -24.64
N ARG A 176 -5.04 -9.15 -24.85
CA ARG A 176 -4.14 -9.90 -25.75
C ARG A 176 -4.06 -11.38 -25.38
N THR A 177 -4.13 -11.69 -24.08
CA THR A 177 -4.10 -13.06 -23.56
C THR A 177 -5.14 -13.18 -22.46
N ILE A 178 -6.25 -13.86 -22.76
CA ILE A 178 -7.28 -14.18 -21.78
C ILE A 178 -6.98 -15.57 -21.24
N ASN A 179 -6.86 -15.66 -19.92
CA ASN A 179 -6.82 -16.93 -19.22
C ASN A 179 -7.89 -16.90 -18.14
N SER A 180 -9.06 -17.46 -18.43
CA SER A 180 -10.19 -17.50 -17.49
C SER A 180 -9.97 -18.44 -16.31
N SER A 181 -8.95 -19.31 -16.37
CA SER A 181 -8.61 -20.23 -15.30
C SER A 181 -8.02 -19.51 -14.08
N ILE A 182 -7.40 -18.34 -14.28
CA ILE A 182 -6.79 -17.53 -13.21
C ILE A 182 -7.72 -16.41 -12.72
N GLU A 183 -7.46 -15.91 -11.51
CA GLU A 183 -8.19 -14.78 -10.94
C GLU A 183 -8.02 -13.52 -11.81
N PRO A 184 -9.13 -12.81 -12.14
CA PRO A 184 -9.07 -11.60 -12.93
C PRO A 184 -8.34 -10.48 -12.16
N SER A 185 -7.68 -9.59 -12.90
CA SER A 185 -7.12 -8.38 -12.31
C SER A 185 -8.20 -7.38 -11.89
N GLU A 186 -7.87 -6.46 -11.00
CA GLU A 186 -8.77 -5.37 -10.58
C GLU A 186 -9.33 -4.57 -11.77
N LEU A 187 -8.52 -4.41 -12.84
CA LEU A 187 -8.95 -3.77 -14.08
C LEU A 187 -10.07 -4.54 -14.78
N VAL A 188 -9.93 -5.87 -14.87
CA VAL A 188 -10.93 -6.75 -15.49
C VAL A 188 -12.22 -6.72 -14.68
N VAL A 189 -12.13 -6.79 -13.35
CA VAL A 189 -13.29 -6.66 -12.46
C VAL A 189 -13.97 -5.31 -12.66
N SER A 190 -13.21 -4.20 -12.65
CA SER A 190 -13.76 -2.87 -12.86
C SER A 190 -14.43 -2.73 -14.22
N SER A 191 -13.84 -3.32 -15.27
CA SER A 191 -14.43 -3.33 -16.62
C SER A 191 -15.72 -4.15 -16.66
N ALA A 192 -15.75 -5.33 -16.05
CA ALA A 192 -16.93 -6.19 -15.97
C ALA A 192 -18.08 -5.49 -15.22
N LEU A 193 -17.77 -4.81 -14.10
CA LEU A 193 -18.75 -4.00 -13.36
C LEU A 193 -19.28 -2.82 -14.18
N ARG A 194 -18.43 -2.15 -14.95
CA ARG A 194 -18.87 -1.06 -15.85
C ARG A 194 -19.82 -1.60 -16.92
N SER A 195 -19.50 -2.72 -17.55
CA SER A 195 -20.36 -3.30 -18.58
C SER A 195 -21.69 -3.87 -18.04
N SER A 196 -21.76 -4.24 -16.75
CA SER A 196 -23.01 -4.70 -16.14
C SER A 196 -23.83 -3.57 -15.51
N LEU A 197 -23.27 -2.38 -15.37
CA LEU A 197 -23.91 -1.25 -14.70
C LEU A 197 -25.22 -0.80 -15.37
N PRO A 198 -25.33 -0.66 -16.70
CA PRO A 198 -26.60 -0.26 -17.33
C PRO A 198 -27.72 -1.27 -17.07
N ASN A 199 -27.42 -2.57 -17.20
CA ASN A 199 -28.38 -3.64 -16.92
C ASN A 199 -28.81 -3.62 -15.45
N PHE A 200 -27.86 -3.39 -14.54
CA PHE A 200 -28.16 -3.26 -13.11
C PHE A 200 -29.06 -2.05 -12.82
N ILE A 201 -28.79 -0.89 -13.41
CA ILE A 201 -29.61 0.32 -13.25
C ILE A 201 -31.01 0.08 -13.85
N GLY A 202 -31.09 -0.49 -15.06
CA GLY A 202 -32.33 -0.81 -15.76
C GLY A 202 -33.24 -1.75 -14.98
N ALA A 203 -32.68 -2.82 -14.40
CA ALA A 203 -33.41 -3.77 -13.58
C ALA A 203 -33.90 -3.19 -12.23
N ASN A 204 -33.39 -2.03 -11.81
CA ASN A 204 -33.67 -1.42 -10.51
C ASN A 204 -34.21 0.02 -10.64
N GLN A 205 -34.80 0.41 -11.77
CA GLN A 205 -35.27 1.79 -11.99
C GLN A 205 -36.34 2.24 -10.97
N ASP A 206 -37.18 1.31 -10.50
CA ASP A 206 -38.17 1.57 -9.46
C ASP A 206 -37.60 1.46 -8.02
N GLY A 207 -36.29 1.23 -7.90
CA GLY A 207 -35.59 1.03 -6.65
C GLY A 207 -35.24 2.32 -5.89
N VAL A 208 -34.17 2.23 -5.10
CA VAL A 208 -33.70 3.26 -4.15
C VAL A 208 -33.30 4.55 -4.87
N ASP A 209 -33.47 5.71 -4.21
CA ASP A 209 -33.23 7.06 -4.76
C ASP A 209 -31.90 7.24 -5.49
N TRP A 210 -30.83 6.56 -5.05
CA TRP A 210 -29.53 6.67 -5.70
C TRP A 210 -29.49 6.01 -7.08
N VAL A 211 -30.29 4.96 -7.34
CA VAL A 211 -30.36 4.31 -8.66
C VAL A 211 -31.04 5.25 -9.65
N LYS A 212 -32.10 5.94 -9.22
CA LYS A 212 -32.79 6.98 -10.01
C LYS A 212 -31.85 8.15 -10.32
N PHE A 213 -31.08 8.60 -9.32
CA PHE A 213 -30.05 9.62 -9.52
C PHE A 213 -29.00 9.18 -10.54
N MET A 214 -28.50 7.94 -10.43
CA MET A 214 -27.51 7.41 -11.38
C MET A 214 -28.09 7.25 -12.79
N ALA A 215 -29.34 6.80 -12.92
CA ALA A 215 -30.04 6.69 -14.20
C ALA A 215 -30.13 8.05 -14.91
N ASP A 216 -30.48 9.12 -14.19
CA ASP A 216 -30.52 10.50 -14.71
C ASP A 216 -29.16 11.01 -15.20
N LYS A 217 -28.06 10.52 -14.61
CA LYS A 217 -26.68 10.92 -14.97
C LYS A 217 -25.99 10.00 -15.96
N THR A 218 -26.61 8.87 -16.32
CA THR A 218 -26.03 7.91 -17.26
C THR A 218 -26.53 8.25 -18.66
N ASP A 219 -25.60 8.47 -19.60
CA ASP A 219 -25.92 8.71 -21.00
C ASP A 219 -25.84 7.39 -21.78
N PRO A 220 -26.97 6.80 -22.23
CA PRO A 220 -26.98 5.53 -22.96
C PRO A 220 -26.24 5.60 -24.30
N SER A 221 -26.03 6.80 -24.85
CA SER A 221 -25.37 6.99 -26.16
C SER A 221 -23.83 6.94 -26.10
N ARG A 222 -23.24 7.03 -24.90
CA ARG A 222 -21.79 7.00 -24.68
C ARG A 222 -21.21 5.60 -24.52
N GLU A 223 -22.05 4.61 -24.29
CA GLU A 223 -21.65 3.21 -24.32
C GLU A 223 -21.92 2.70 -25.74
N GLY A 224 -20.89 2.19 -26.41
CA GLY A 224 -21.00 1.65 -27.78
C GLY A 224 -22.14 0.63 -27.89
N PRO A 225 -22.53 0.26 -29.13
CA PRO A 225 -23.80 -0.41 -29.40
C PRO A 225 -24.02 -1.56 -28.42
N LEU A 226 -25.06 -1.44 -27.59
CA LEU A 226 -25.55 -2.49 -26.72
C LEU A 226 -25.80 -3.71 -27.61
N ALA A 227 -24.90 -4.69 -27.52
CA ALA A 227 -25.12 -5.96 -28.18
C ALA A 227 -26.35 -6.57 -27.51
N ASN A 228 -27.49 -6.51 -28.20
CA ASN A 228 -28.69 -7.25 -27.86
C ASN A 228 -28.29 -8.73 -27.76
N VAL A 229 -28.24 -9.25 -26.54
CA VAL A 229 -28.12 -10.69 -26.30
C VAL A 229 -29.55 -11.18 -26.12
N GLY A 230 -30.07 -11.79 -27.19
CA GLY A 230 -31.20 -12.73 -27.08
C GLY A 230 -30.75 -14.07 -26.56
#